data_AF-A0AAN6S7N8-F1
#
_entry.id   AF-A0AAN6S7N8-F1
#
_cell.length_a   1.000
_cell.length_b   1.000
_cell.length_c   1.000
_cell.angle_alpha   90.00
_cell.angle_beta   90.00
_cell.angle_gamma   90.00
#
_symmetry.space_group_name_H-M   'P 1'
#
loop_
_entity.id
_entity.type
_entity.pdbx_description
1 polymer ?
#
loop_
_entity_poly.entity_id
_entity_poly.type
_entity_poly.pdbx_seq_one_letter_code
_entity_poly.pdbx_strand_id
1 'polypeptide(L)'
;MPAARKRPAAVLDAPAPAAKRRAPGRPRNEPVAPARKAGARKAVATLARKAVATPTPRATTKKPARASKSAPSGETSDEAAPAWIPPKVKRSAKEKAIGFPGAVVPDALKRALDNPSFKREEKVLRLGPNGPPVRDELGYRLSYDALKKSRTRRAPRDMTKFMAMLDEDERIARRKRELMGQPDNKDMPEAVWTDRVARDLDIPFHCVELPEFEEWYRRGFRLQPGELIERPSKEERLRLDVLMTGCVFRSKV
;
A
#
# COMPACT_ATOMS: atom_id res chain seq x y z
N MET A 1 26.10 55.80 1.39
CA MET A 1 25.07 56.66 0.79
C MET A 1 23.96 55.76 0.24
N PRO A 2 22.81 55.65 0.95
CA PRO A 2 21.72 54.73 0.61
C PRO A 2 20.74 55.36 -0.38
N ALA A 3 20.40 54.66 -1.46
CA ALA A 3 19.34 55.05 -2.38
C ALA A 3 18.03 54.38 -1.96
N ALA A 4 17.25 55.10 -1.16
CA ALA A 4 15.88 54.76 -0.78
C ALA A 4 14.97 54.79 -2.02
N ARG A 5 14.36 53.65 -2.36
CA ARG A 5 13.23 53.62 -3.30
C ARG A 5 11.93 53.46 -2.50
N LYS A 6 11.29 54.61 -2.26
CA LYS A 6 9.85 54.75 -1.97
C LYS A 6 9.05 54.31 -3.19
N ARG A 7 7.98 53.52 -2.99
CA ARG A 7 6.73 53.53 -3.78
C ARG A 7 5.71 52.50 -3.23
N PRO A 8 4.40 52.67 -3.48
CA PRO A 8 3.52 53.37 -2.56
C PRO A 8 2.37 52.51 -2.02
N ALA A 9 1.78 52.99 -0.92
CA ALA A 9 0.44 52.64 -0.48
C ALA A 9 -0.60 53.20 -1.45
N ALA A 10 -1.60 52.39 -1.83
CA ALA A 10 -3.00 52.78 -2.00
C ALA A 10 -3.79 51.56 -2.52
N VAL A 11 -4.76 51.07 -1.75
CA VAL A 11 -6.20 51.29 -1.94
C VAL A 11 -6.76 50.41 -3.05
N LEU A 12 -7.61 49.43 -2.69
CA LEU A 12 -9.03 49.48 -3.02
C LEU A 12 -9.75 48.29 -2.38
N ASP A 13 -10.56 48.67 -1.41
CA ASP A 13 -11.71 47.96 -0.86
C ASP A 13 -12.69 47.61 -2.00
N ALA A 14 -13.17 46.37 -2.04
CA ALA A 14 -14.27 45.99 -2.92
C ALA A 14 -15.19 44.96 -2.24
N PRO A 15 -16.50 45.21 -2.20
CA PRO A 15 -17.44 44.58 -1.28
C PRO A 15 -17.98 43.22 -1.74
N ALA A 16 -18.37 42.43 -0.75
CA ALA A 16 -19.08 41.17 -0.88
C ALA A 16 -20.42 41.33 -1.64
N PRO A 17 -20.74 40.45 -2.60
CA PRO A 17 -22.09 40.35 -3.12
C PRO A 17 -22.97 39.54 -2.16
N ALA A 18 -23.82 40.28 -1.43
CA ALA A 18 -25.03 39.75 -0.84
C ALA A 18 -25.98 39.26 -1.95
N ALA A 19 -26.32 37.98 -1.96
CA ALA A 19 -27.39 37.48 -2.83
C ALA A 19 -28.19 36.33 -2.20
N LYS A 20 -29.43 36.71 -1.85
CA LYS A 20 -30.67 35.93 -1.99
C LYS A 20 -30.90 34.78 -0.99
N ARG A 21 -31.44 35.21 0.16
CA ARG A 21 -32.55 34.54 0.83
C ARG A 21 -33.58 34.05 -0.19
N ARG A 22 -33.78 32.74 -0.27
CA ARG A 22 -35.00 32.12 -0.81
C ARG A 22 -35.70 31.40 0.34
N ALA A 23 -36.99 31.72 0.48
CA ALA A 23 -37.92 31.25 1.50
C ALA A 23 -38.19 29.73 1.38
N PRO A 24 -38.75 29.09 2.43
CA PRO A 24 -38.95 27.65 2.51
C PRO A 24 -40.18 27.21 1.69
N GLY A 25 -39.95 26.39 0.67
CA GLY A 25 -40.99 25.70 -0.09
C GLY A 25 -41.05 24.23 0.29
N ARG A 26 -42.03 23.88 1.13
CA ARG A 26 -42.40 22.52 1.50
C ARG A 26 -43.40 21.98 0.46
N PRO A 27 -43.12 20.87 -0.25
CA PRO A 27 -44.18 19.99 -0.70
C PRO A 27 -44.24 18.74 0.17
N ARG A 28 -45.43 18.56 0.72
CA ARG A 28 -45.97 17.43 1.45
C ARG A 28 -46.01 16.24 0.47
N ASN A 29 -45.23 15.19 0.70
CA ASN A 29 -45.42 13.91 0.02
C ASN A 29 -45.95 12.89 1.01
N GLU A 30 -47.16 12.44 0.72
CA GLU A 30 -47.96 11.47 1.46
C GLU A 30 -47.36 10.06 1.39
N PRO A 31 -47.66 9.19 2.37
CA PRO A 31 -47.23 7.80 2.35
C PRO A 31 -48.02 7.00 1.30
N VAL A 32 -47.34 6.56 0.24
CA VAL A 32 -47.87 5.55 -0.69
C VAL A 32 -47.86 4.20 0.02
N ALA A 33 -49.05 3.69 0.32
CA ALA A 33 -49.26 2.35 0.84
C ALA A 33 -48.81 1.27 -0.16
N PRO A 34 -48.18 0.16 0.27
CA PRO A 34 -47.89 -0.95 -0.62
C PRO A 34 -49.16 -1.75 -0.94
N ALA A 35 -49.58 -1.70 -2.20
CA ALA A 35 -50.61 -2.56 -2.76
C ALA A 35 -50.19 -4.04 -2.65
N ARG A 36 -50.86 -4.76 -1.76
CA ARG A 36 -50.86 -6.23 -1.72
C ARG A 36 -51.45 -6.77 -3.03
N LYS A 37 -50.62 -7.35 -3.90
CA LYS A 37 -51.10 -8.29 -4.92
C LYS A 37 -50.92 -9.72 -4.41
N ALA A 38 -52.02 -10.23 -3.88
CA ALA A 38 -52.26 -11.66 -3.73
C ALA A 38 -52.64 -12.24 -5.09
N GLY A 39 -52.20 -13.48 -5.37
CA GLY A 39 -53.00 -14.41 -6.17
C GLY A 39 -52.29 -15.16 -7.29
N ALA A 40 -52.63 -16.45 -7.36
CA ALA A 40 -52.36 -17.46 -8.40
C ALA A 40 -50.92 -18.01 -8.42
N ARG A 41 -50.56 -19.16 -7.83
CA ARG A 41 -51.14 -20.52 -7.90
C ARG A 41 -51.44 -20.98 -9.33
N LYS A 42 -50.52 -21.75 -9.90
CA LYS A 42 -50.68 -22.95 -10.77
C LYS A 42 -49.27 -23.58 -10.90
N ALA A 43 -48.97 -24.70 -10.24
CA ALA A 43 -49.37 -26.09 -10.53
C ALA A 43 -48.50 -26.77 -11.61
N VAL A 44 -47.62 -27.65 -11.09
CA VAL A 44 -47.34 -29.06 -11.50
C VAL A 44 -46.72 -29.36 -12.87
N ALA A 45 -45.82 -30.36 -12.82
CA ALA A 45 -45.36 -31.28 -13.87
C ALA A 45 -44.07 -30.83 -14.60
N THR A 46 -43.04 -31.64 -14.87
CA THR A 46 -42.90 -33.10 -14.86
C THR A 46 -41.41 -33.46 -14.80
N LEU A 47 -41.10 -34.67 -14.32
CA LEU A 47 -39.80 -35.32 -14.35
C LEU A 47 -39.07 -35.21 -15.71
N ALA A 48 -37.75 -35.03 -15.66
CA ALA A 48 -36.82 -35.68 -16.57
C ALA A 48 -35.58 -36.14 -15.80
N ARG A 49 -35.64 -37.39 -15.33
CA ARG A 49 -34.47 -38.20 -14.98
C ARG A 49 -33.62 -38.35 -16.25
N LYS A 50 -32.36 -37.90 -16.22
CA LYS A 50 -31.34 -38.43 -17.13
C LYS A 50 -30.27 -39.13 -16.32
N ALA A 51 -30.28 -40.44 -16.48
CA ALA A 51 -29.42 -41.39 -15.81
C ALA A 51 -28.06 -41.47 -16.52
N VAL A 52 -27.05 -41.87 -15.73
CA VAL A 52 -25.90 -42.70 -16.11
C VAL A 52 -24.85 -42.08 -17.04
N ALA A 53 -23.70 -41.74 -16.45
CA ALA A 53 -22.37 -42.11 -16.95
C ALA A 53 -21.31 -42.00 -15.83
N THR A 54 -21.16 -43.04 -15.02
CA THR A 54 -19.84 -43.49 -14.52
C THR A 54 -19.27 -44.44 -15.57
N PRO A 55 -17.99 -44.31 -15.99
CA PRO A 55 -16.84 -44.78 -15.23
C PRO A 55 -15.63 -43.78 -15.34
N THR A 56 -14.55 -43.80 -14.56
CA THR A 56 -13.58 -44.88 -14.30
C THR A 56 -12.59 -44.37 -13.23
N PRO A 57 -12.17 -45.17 -12.24
CA PRO A 57 -11.06 -44.81 -11.35
C PRO A 57 -9.73 -44.89 -12.11
N ARG A 58 -9.03 -43.76 -12.21
CA ARG A 58 -7.67 -43.71 -12.76
C ARG A 58 -6.71 -44.40 -11.79
N ALA A 59 -6.18 -45.54 -12.20
CA ALA A 59 -5.12 -46.26 -11.51
C ALA A 59 -3.90 -45.34 -11.30
N THR A 60 -3.69 -44.87 -10.07
CA THR A 60 -2.38 -44.36 -9.64
C THR A 60 -1.53 -45.55 -9.27
N THR A 61 -0.62 -45.90 -10.18
CA THR A 61 0.45 -46.85 -9.96
C THR A 61 1.28 -46.43 -8.75
N LYS A 62 1.31 -47.31 -7.75
CA LYS A 62 2.29 -47.34 -6.66
C LYS A 62 3.70 -47.23 -7.26
N LYS A 63 4.38 -46.12 -6.96
CA LYS A 63 5.83 -45.99 -7.16
C LYS A 63 6.51 -46.83 -6.06
N PRO A 64 7.33 -47.83 -6.40
CA PRO A 64 8.01 -48.63 -5.38
C PRO A 64 9.04 -47.79 -4.63
N ALA A 65 9.09 -48.04 -3.33
CA ALA A 65 10.07 -47.51 -2.40
C ALA A 65 11.49 -47.73 -2.94
N ARG A 66 12.25 -46.64 -3.10
CA ARG A 66 13.68 -46.71 -3.37
C ARG A 66 14.37 -47.07 -2.07
N ALA A 67 14.92 -48.27 -2.08
CA ALA A 67 15.69 -48.88 -1.01
C ALA A 67 16.73 -47.93 -0.40
N SER A 68 16.73 -47.94 0.93
CA SER A 68 17.82 -47.64 1.83
C SER A 68 19.16 -48.18 1.30
N LYS A 69 20.09 -47.27 1.01
CA LYS A 69 21.52 -47.57 1.07
C LYS A 69 22.03 -47.13 2.44
N SER A 70 22.04 -48.11 3.35
CA SER A 70 22.93 -48.13 4.50
C SER A 70 24.37 -48.02 4.00
N ALA A 71 25.07 -46.99 4.45
CA ALA A 71 26.51 -46.85 4.33
C ALA A 71 27.18 -47.49 5.56
N PRO A 72 28.37 -48.08 5.38
CA PRO A 72 29.00 -48.96 6.36
C PRO A 72 29.61 -48.20 7.54
N SER A 73 29.44 -48.78 8.73
CA SER A 73 30.24 -48.57 9.93
C SER A 73 31.70 -48.89 9.63
N GLY A 74 32.53 -47.84 9.57
CA GLY A 74 33.98 -47.95 9.67
C GLY A 74 34.41 -47.43 11.03
N GLU A 75 34.60 -48.35 11.97
CA GLU A 75 35.46 -48.15 13.14
C GLU A 75 36.89 -47.96 12.64
N THR A 76 37.50 -46.84 13.03
CA THR A 76 38.95 -46.71 13.09
C THR A 76 39.29 -46.02 14.39
N SER A 77 40.27 -46.64 15.02
CA SER A 77 40.70 -46.54 16.40
C SER A 77 41.24 -45.18 16.81
N ASP A 78 41.29 -45.02 18.13
CA ASP A 78 42.15 -44.13 18.91
C ASP A 78 43.34 -43.53 18.17
N GLU A 79 43.40 -42.20 18.11
CA GLU A 79 44.68 -41.51 18.08
C GLU A 79 44.62 -40.20 18.88
N ALA A 80 45.56 -40.13 19.82
CA ALA A 80 45.86 -39.11 20.81
C ALA A 80 45.47 -37.67 20.45
N ALA A 81 44.89 -36.99 21.43
CA ALA A 81 44.71 -35.54 21.47
C ALA A 81 46.05 -34.79 21.30
N PRO A 82 46.13 -33.83 20.37
CA PRO A 82 47.03 -32.70 20.50
C PRO A 82 46.25 -31.44 20.89
N ALA A 83 46.79 -30.78 21.91
CA ALA A 83 46.58 -29.41 22.34
C ALA A 83 45.54 -28.57 21.56
N TRP A 84 44.54 -28.08 22.31
CA TRP A 84 43.64 -27.00 21.93
C TRP A 84 44.44 -25.75 21.53
N ILE A 85 44.75 -25.62 20.24
CA ILE A 85 45.19 -24.37 19.63
C ILE A 85 43.92 -23.67 19.16
N PRO A 86 43.53 -22.52 19.73
CA PRO A 86 42.36 -21.81 19.25
C PRO A 86 42.58 -21.43 17.78
N PRO A 87 41.58 -21.63 16.89
CA PRO A 87 41.70 -21.20 15.51
C PRO A 87 41.94 -19.69 15.49
N LYS A 88 43.05 -19.26 14.87
CA LYS A 88 43.26 -17.85 14.52
C LYS A 88 42.17 -17.45 13.53
N VAL A 89 41.04 -17.00 14.06
CA VAL A 89 40.01 -16.32 13.29
C VAL A 89 40.69 -15.07 12.72
N LYS A 90 41.08 -15.13 11.44
CA LYS A 90 41.33 -13.93 10.65
C LYS A 90 39.99 -13.20 10.59
N ARG A 91 39.73 -12.37 11.60
CA ARG A 91 38.64 -11.39 11.58
C ARG A 91 38.89 -10.54 10.35
N SER A 92 38.13 -10.83 9.30
CA SER A 92 38.12 -10.00 8.11
C SER A 92 37.86 -8.57 8.54
N ALA A 93 38.56 -7.61 7.94
CA ALA A 93 38.43 -6.17 8.23
C ALA A 93 37.05 -5.58 7.86
N LYS A 94 36.00 -6.41 7.77
CA LYS A 94 34.68 -6.08 7.26
C LYS A 94 33.61 -5.91 8.35
N GLU A 95 33.99 -5.96 9.63
CA GLU A 95 33.08 -5.78 10.78
C GLU A 95 33.34 -4.51 11.61
N LYS A 96 33.99 -3.49 11.03
CA LYS A 96 34.14 -2.15 11.65
C LYS A 96 33.21 -1.09 11.05
N ALA A 97 32.00 -1.47 10.64
CA ALA A 97 31.01 -0.53 10.12
C ALA A 97 29.61 -0.80 10.68
N ILE A 98 29.49 -0.92 12.01
CA ILE A 98 28.19 -0.88 12.68
C ILE A 98 28.35 0.04 13.90
N GLY A 99 27.64 1.17 13.87
CA GLY A 99 27.28 1.91 15.08
C GLY A 99 28.17 3.10 15.47
N PHE A 100 28.34 4.10 14.61
CA PHE A 100 28.61 5.46 15.09
C PHE A 100 27.38 6.34 14.84
N PRO A 101 26.57 6.67 15.87
CA PRO A 101 25.60 7.74 15.76
C PRO A 101 26.37 9.05 15.61
N GLY A 102 26.36 9.62 14.40
CA GLY A 102 27.10 10.84 14.06
C GLY A 102 28.12 10.70 12.92
N ALA A 103 27.96 9.73 12.01
CA ALA A 103 28.79 9.63 10.82
C ALA A 103 28.72 10.94 10.00
N VAL A 104 29.75 11.78 10.15
CA VAL A 104 29.94 13.00 9.38
C VAL A 104 30.09 12.59 7.93
N VAL A 105 29.06 12.88 7.13
CA VAL A 105 29.09 12.62 5.69
C VAL A 105 30.30 13.36 5.10
N PRO A 106 31.25 12.68 4.43
CA PRO A 106 32.42 13.33 3.85
C PRO A 106 31.98 14.47 2.93
N ASP A 107 32.62 15.64 3.02
CA ASP A 107 32.21 16.82 2.24
C ASP A 107 32.28 16.60 0.72
N ALA A 108 33.15 15.69 0.27
CA ALA A 108 33.18 15.23 -1.13
C ALA A 108 31.88 14.52 -1.54
N LEU A 109 31.26 13.74 -0.64
CA LEU A 109 29.98 13.09 -0.90
C LEU A 109 28.83 14.09 -0.92
N LYS A 110 28.84 15.10 -0.03
CA LYS A 110 27.85 16.18 -0.05
C LYS A 110 27.86 16.92 -1.39
N ARG A 111 29.05 17.34 -1.87
CA ARG A 111 29.21 18.02 -3.17
C ARG A 111 28.76 17.16 -4.35
N ALA A 112 29.01 15.85 -4.32
CA ALA A 112 28.56 14.94 -5.36
C ALA A 112 27.04 14.73 -5.35
N LEU A 113 26.42 14.76 -4.17
CA LEU A 113 24.97 14.63 -3.99
C LEU A 113 24.20 15.89 -4.36
N ASP A 114 24.82 17.07 -4.37
CA ASP A 114 24.18 18.31 -4.83
C ASP A 114 24.06 18.40 -6.36
N ASN A 115 24.60 17.43 -7.09
CA ASN A 115 24.47 17.40 -8.54
C ASN A 115 22.99 17.14 -8.93
N PRO A 116 22.35 18.02 -9.72
CA PRO A 116 20.96 17.85 -10.17
C PRO A 116 20.76 16.62 -11.08
N SER A 117 21.85 16.04 -11.58
CA SER A 117 21.81 14.82 -12.40
C SER A 117 21.46 13.56 -11.60
N PHE A 118 21.66 13.52 -10.27
CA PHE A 118 21.27 12.37 -9.46
C PHE A 118 19.79 12.43 -9.11
N LYS A 119 19.05 11.39 -9.53
CA LYS A 119 17.67 11.15 -9.07
C LYS A 119 17.65 11.05 -7.55
N ARG A 120 16.65 11.65 -6.89
CA ARG A 120 16.54 11.75 -5.43
C ARG A 120 16.65 10.39 -4.73
N GLU A 121 16.09 9.35 -5.35
CA GLU A 121 16.12 7.97 -4.87
C GLU A 121 17.56 7.43 -4.79
N GLU A 122 18.41 7.78 -5.75
CA GLU A 122 19.81 7.36 -5.74
C GLU A 122 20.60 8.06 -4.63
N LYS A 123 20.27 9.32 -4.32
CA LYS A 123 20.88 10.05 -3.20
C LYS A 123 20.64 9.32 -1.88
N VAL A 124 19.40 8.90 -1.61
CA VAL A 124 19.04 8.13 -0.40
C VAL A 124 19.85 6.84 -0.33
N LEU A 125 19.92 6.09 -1.43
CA LEU A 125 20.62 4.81 -1.47
C LEU A 125 22.13 4.94 -1.25
N ARG A 126 22.75 6.03 -1.74
CA ARG A 126 24.18 6.31 -1.52
C ARG A 126 24.48 6.77 -0.10
N LEU A 127 23.60 7.58 0.49
CA LEU A 127 23.74 8.07 1.86
C LEU A 127 23.59 6.98 2.92
N GLY A 128 22.84 5.92 2.60
CA GLY A 128 22.63 4.80 3.51
C GLY A 128 21.49 5.03 4.52
N PRO A 129 21.24 4.08 5.43
CA PRO A 129 20.10 4.12 6.36
C PRO A 129 20.21 5.23 7.41
N ASN A 130 21.42 5.61 7.81
CA ASN A 130 21.69 6.67 8.80
C ASN A 130 22.04 8.01 8.13
N GLY A 131 21.77 8.14 6.83
CA GLY A 131 22.03 9.36 6.09
C GLY A 131 21.09 10.51 6.46
N PRO A 132 21.41 11.75 6.09
CA PRO A 132 20.49 12.88 6.22
C PRO A 132 19.20 12.61 5.43
N PRO A 133 18.03 13.02 5.96
CA PRO A 133 16.74 12.74 5.33
C PRO A 133 16.61 13.48 4.00
N VAL A 134 16.40 12.73 2.92
CA VAL A 134 16.09 13.29 1.59
C VAL A 134 14.57 13.41 1.47
N ARG A 135 14.10 14.55 0.96
CA ARG A 135 12.68 14.83 0.76
C ARG A 135 12.30 14.78 -0.72
N ASP A 136 11.06 14.39 -0.99
CA ASP A 136 10.40 14.45 -2.29
C ASP A 136 9.93 15.89 -2.61
N GLU A 137 9.36 16.12 -3.80
CA GLU A 137 8.77 17.41 -4.23
C GLU A 137 7.67 17.90 -3.31
N LEU A 138 6.90 16.94 -2.77
CA LEU A 138 5.84 17.22 -1.80
C LEU A 138 6.38 17.40 -0.37
N GLY A 139 7.70 17.38 -0.16
CA GLY A 139 8.33 17.58 1.14
C GLY A 139 8.35 16.35 2.06
N TYR A 140 7.82 15.21 1.62
CA TYR A 140 7.83 13.95 2.38
C TYR A 140 9.21 13.30 2.39
N ARG A 141 9.60 12.71 3.51
CA ARG A 141 10.87 11.98 3.64
C ARG A 141 10.80 10.66 2.87
N LEU A 142 11.87 10.33 2.17
CA LEU A 142 12.02 9.05 1.48
C LEU A 142 12.61 7.99 2.42
N SER A 143 12.06 6.78 2.38
CA SER A 143 12.53 5.64 3.16
C SER A 143 13.64 4.89 2.42
N TYR A 144 14.81 4.78 3.06
CA TYR A 144 15.93 3.98 2.55
C TYR A 144 15.53 2.52 2.35
N ASP A 145 14.79 1.93 3.30
CA ASP A 145 14.40 0.53 3.24
C ASP A 145 13.42 0.26 2.10
N ALA A 146 12.48 1.17 1.86
CA ALA A 146 11.53 1.03 0.74
C ALA A 146 12.26 1.09 -0.61
N LEU A 147 13.18 2.04 -0.77
CA LEU A 147 14.00 2.20 -1.99
C LEU A 147 14.97 1.04 -2.20
N LYS A 148 15.57 0.53 -1.12
CA LYS A 148 16.44 -0.64 -1.19
C LYS A 148 15.65 -1.88 -1.59
N LYS A 149 14.50 -2.11 -0.94
CA LYS A 149 13.60 -3.22 -1.26
C LYS A 149 13.15 -3.17 -2.71
N SER A 150 12.77 -2.00 -3.24
CA SER A 150 12.30 -1.88 -4.63
C SER A 150 13.37 -2.23 -5.65
N ARG A 151 14.64 -1.84 -5.46
CA ARG A 151 15.75 -2.28 -6.33
C ARG A 151 16.08 -3.76 -6.20
N THR A 152 15.90 -4.33 -5.02
CA THR A 152 16.22 -5.75 -4.76
C THR A 152 15.07 -6.72 -4.98
N ARG A 153 13.86 -6.24 -5.31
CA ARG A 153 12.68 -7.09 -5.56
C ARG A 153 12.96 -7.96 -6.79
N ARG A 154 13.46 -9.17 -6.53
CA ARG A 154 13.42 -10.27 -7.48
C ARG A 154 11.96 -10.74 -7.54
N ALA A 155 11.48 -11.03 -8.75
CA ALA A 155 10.17 -11.66 -8.91
C ALA A 155 10.09 -12.90 -7.99
N PRO A 156 8.98 -13.09 -7.27
CA PRO A 156 8.82 -14.25 -6.41
C PRO A 156 9.01 -15.51 -7.26
N ARG A 157 10.00 -16.34 -6.89
CA ARG A 157 10.26 -17.61 -7.59
C ARG A 157 9.18 -18.65 -7.31
N ASP A 158 8.39 -18.44 -6.26
CA ASP A 158 7.38 -19.36 -5.77
C ASP A 158 5.99 -18.79 -6.05
N MET A 159 5.29 -19.42 -7.00
CA MET A 159 3.96 -19.01 -7.44
C MET A 159 2.92 -19.09 -6.32
N THR A 160 3.07 -20.01 -5.36
CA THR A 160 2.12 -20.16 -4.25
C THR A 160 2.14 -18.97 -3.31
N LYS A 161 3.34 -18.47 -2.97
CA LYS A 161 3.51 -17.26 -2.15
C LYS A 161 3.02 -16.01 -2.86
N PHE A 162 3.19 -15.96 -4.18
CA PHE A 162 2.68 -14.86 -4.98
C PHE A 162 1.15 -14.84 -4.99
N MET A 163 0.49 -15.99 -5.20
CA MET A 163 -0.97 -16.09 -5.12
C MET A 163 -1.49 -15.73 -3.73
N ALA A 164 -0.83 -16.21 -2.66
CA ALA A 164 -1.20 -15.84 -1.29
C ALA A 164 -1.07 -14.34 -1.00
N MET A 165 -0.08 -13.66 -1.61
CA MET A 165 0.06 -12.20 -1.52
C MET A 165 -1.09 -11.48 -2.22
N LEU A 166 -1.46 -11.91 -3.43
CA LEU A 166 -2.60 -11.34 -4.15
C LEU A 166 -3.93 -11.56 -3.42
N ASP A 167 -4.12 -12.75 -2.83
CA ASP A 167 -5.31 -13.06 -2.04
C ASP A 167 -5.43 -12.14 -0.81
N GLU A 168 -4.30 -11.85 -0.14
CA GLU A 168 -4.28 -10.95 1.00
C GLU A 168 -4.54 -9.49 0.60
N ASP A 169 -3.92 -9.03 -0.49
CA ASP A 169 -4.19 -7.70 -1.05
C ASP A 169 -5.68 -7.56 -1.44
N GLU A 170 -6.29 -8.60 -2.02
CA GLU A 170 -7.71 -8.60 -2.36
C GLU A 170 -8.61 -8.58 -1.11
N ARG A 171 -8.25 -9.30 -0.04
CA ARG A 171 -8.97 -9.28 1.24
C ARG A 171 -8.92 -7.90 1.88
N ILE A 172 -7.76 -7.26 1.89
CA ILE A 172 -7.58 -5.90 2.41
C ILE A 172 -8.43 -4.92 1.59
N ALA A 173 -8.34 -4.97 0.26
CA ALA A 173 -9.12 -4.11 -0.62
C ALA A 173 -10.63 -4.33 -0.48
N ARG A 174 -11.07 -5.57 -0.26
CA ARG A 174 -12.47 -5.91 0.03
C ARG A 174 -12.92 -5.33 1.37
N ARG A 175 -12.10 -5.44 2.41
CA ARG A 175 -12.42 -4.89 3.72
C ARG A 175 -12.53 -3.37 3.69
N LYS A 176 -11.63 -2.68 2.98
CA LYS A 176 -11.74 -1.22 2.75
C LYS A 176 -13.07 -0.87 2.04
N ARG A 177 -13.44 -1.62 1.01
CA ARG A 177 -14.74 -1.44 0.30
C ARG A 177 -15.95 -1.61 1.21
N GLU A 178 -15.94 -2.61 2.08
CA GLU A 178 -17.00 -2.83 3.07
C GLU A 178 -17.14 -1.64 4.02
N LEU A 179 -16.03 -1.11 4.54
CA LEU A 179 -16.03 0.05 5.45
C LEU A 179 -16.55 1.32 4.76
N MET A 180 -16.25 1.48 3.47
CA MET A 180 -16.75 2.59 2.64
C MET A 180 -18.21 2.41 2.20
N GLY A 181 -18.85 1.28 2.52
CA GLY A 181 -20.25 1.01 2.17
C GLY A 181 -20.48 0.66 0.70
N GLN A 182 -19.45 0.25 -0.04
CA GLN A 182 -19.51 -0.08 -1.47
C GLN A 182 -18.80 -1.41 -1.79
N PRO A 183 -19.35 -2.56 -1.37
CA PRO A 183 -18.72 -3.86 -1.60
C PRO A 183 -18.61 -4.22 -3.10
N ASP A 184 -19.59 -3.82 -3.91
CA ASP A 184 -19.73 -4.26 -5.30
C ASP A 184 -19.03 -3.36 -6.33
N ASN A 185 -18.66 -2.12 -5.96
CA ASN A 185 -18.02 -1.18 -6.88
C ASN A 185 -16.53 -1.48 -7.03
N LYS A 186 -16.18 -2.34 -7.99
CA LYS A 186 -14.79 -2.59 -8.39
C LYS A 186 -14.21 -1.49 -9.30
N ASP A 187 -15.05 -0.66 -9.90
CA ASP A 187 -14.64 0.29 -10.92
C ASP A 187 -14.03 1.59 -10.37
N MET A 188 -14.17 1.82 -9.05
CA MET A 188 -13.62 3.02 -8.41
C MET A 188 -12.16 2.79 -8.00
N PRO A 189 -11.22 3.66 -8.40
CA PRO A 189 -9.83 3.53 -7.99
C PRO A 189 -9.70 3.71 -6.47
N GLU A 190 -9.06 2.75 -5.80
CA GLU A 190 -8.82 2.75 -4.36
C GLU A 190 -8.18 4.05 -3.86
N ALA A 191 -7.34 4.68 -4.68
CA ALA A 191 -6.70 5.97 -4.39
C ALA A 191 -7.69 7.09 -4.04
N VAL A 192 -8.90 7.09 -4.60
CA VAL A 192 -9.93 8.10 -4.30
C VAL A 192 -10.44 7.93 -2.86
N TRP A 193 -10.67 6.69 -2.43
CA TRP A 193 -11.07 6.39 -1.06
C TRP A 193 -9.95 6.74 -0.08
N THR A 194 -8.72 6.35 -0.40
CA THR A 194 -7.54 6.61 0.42
C THR A 194 -7.30 8.12 0.61
N ASP A 195 -7.44 8.94 -0.44
CA ASP A 195 -7.30 10.40 -0.32
C ASP A 195 -8.42 11.03 0.50
N ARG A 196 -9.64 10.49 0.44
CA ARG A 196 -10.73 10.97 1.29
C ARG A 196 -10.46 10.66 2.76
N VAL A 197 -10.11 9.42 3.08
CA VAL A 197 -9.76 9.00 4.44
C VAL A 197 -8.57 9.80 4.98
N ALA A 198 -7.55 10.03 4.15
CA ALA A 198 -6.39 10.87 4.46
C ALA A 198 -6.82 12.28 4.87
N ARG A 199 -7.71 12.92 4.09
CA ARG A 199 -8.23 14.27 4.39
C ARG A 199 -9.09 14.31 5.64
N ASP A 200 -9.97 13.34 5.83
CA ASP A 200 -10.91 13.32 6.96
C ASP A 200 -10.18 13.04 8.29
N LEU A 201 -9.07 12.28 8.25
CA LEU A 201 -8.24 12.01 9.43
C LEU A 201 -7.07 12.98 9.62
N ASP A 202 -6.81 13.87 8.65
CA ASP A 202 -5.64 14.76 8.59
C ASP A 202 -4.30 14.00 8.65
N ILE A 203 -4.20 12.90 7.90
CA ILE A 203 -3.02 12.02 7.82
C ILE A 203 -2.45 12.06 6.39
N PRO A 204 -1.12 11.95 6.19
CA PRO A 204 -0.55 11.85 4.86
C PRO A 204 -1.09 10.66 4.06
N PHE A 205 -1.38 10.89 2.77
CA PHE A 205 -1.95 9.89 1.85
C PHE A 205 -1.24 8.52 1.88
N HIS A 206 0.09 8.51 1.94
CA HIS A 206 0.90 7.27 1.91
C HIS A 206 0.95 6.51 3.23
N CYS A 207 0.40 7.08 4.31
CA CYS A 207 0.32 6.44 5.62
C CYS A 207 -1.02 5.73 5.85
N VAL A 208 -2.00 5.93 4.98
CA VAL A 208 -3.33 5.35 5.14
C VAL A 208 -3.32 3.88 4.77
N GLU A 209 -3.53 3.02 5.77
CA GLU A 209 -3.68 1.58 5.64
C GLU A 209 -5.04 1.13 6.19
N LEU A 210 -5.27 -0.19 6.24
CA LEU A 210 -6.53 -0.74 6.74
C LEU A 210 -6.93 -0.25 8.17
N PRO A 211 -6.01 -0.11 9.14
CA PRO A 211 -6.36 0.38 10.47
C PRO A 211 -6.96 1.79 10.46
N GLU A 212 -6.45 2.69 9.62
CA GLU A 212 -6.93 4.06 9.50
C GLU A 212 -8.34 4.10 8.89
N PHE A 213 -8.65 3.19 7.94
CA PHE A 213 -10.02 3.03 7.46
C PHE A 213 -10.98 2.59 8.56
N GLU A 214 -10.55 1.69 9.46
CA GLU A 214 -11.36 1.30 10.61
C GLU A 214 -11.54 2.45 11.60
N GLU A 215 -10.50 3.24 11.86
CA GLU A 215 -10.59 4.42 12.72
C GLU A 215 -11.54 5.46 12.12
N TRP A 216 -11.43 5.74 10.83
CA TRP A 216 -12.34 6.61 10.09
C TRP A 216 -13.79 6.14 10.25
N TYR A 217 -14.05 4.85 10.10
CA TYR A 217 -15.36 4.27 10.33
C TYR A 217 -15.83 4.40 11.79
N ARG A 218 -14.94 4.18 12.77
CA ARG A 218 -15.24 4.30 14.22
C ARG A 218 -15.54 5.74 14.62
N ARG A 219 -14.90 6.74 14.00
CA ARG A 219 -15.20 8.17 14.19
C ARG A 219 -16.57 8.58 13.65
N GLY A 220 -17.28 7.66 12.98
CA GLY A 220 -18.65 7.88 12.51
C GLY A 220 -18.71 8.56 11.15
N PHE A 221 -17.59 8.69 10.44
CA PHE A 221 -17.62 9.13 9.06
C PHE A 221 -18.38 8.12 8.20
N ARG A 222 -19.27 8.64 7.35
CA ARG A 222 -20.10 7.84 6.43
C ARG A 222 -20.04 8.49 5.06
N LEU A 223 -19.87 7.67 4.03
CA LEU A 223 -20.13 8.10 2.67
C LEU A 223 -21.64 8.18 2.46
N GLN A 224 -22.12 9.32 1.95
CA GLN A 224 -23.50 9.35 1.49
C GLN A 224 -23.63 8.51 0.21
N PRO A 225 -24.67 7.66 0.08
CA PRO A 225 -24.92 6.93 -1.14
C PRO A 225 -25.17 7.94 -2.28
N GLY A 226 -24.26 7.97 -3.25
CA GLY A 226 -24.30 8.93 -4.37
C GLY A 226 -23.26 10.04 -4.31
N GLU A 227 -22.69 10.36 -3.13
CA GLU A 227 -21.62 11.38 -3.03
C GLU A 227 -20.33 10.93 -3.73
N LEU A 228 -20.18 9.62 -3.87
CA LEU A 228 -19.03 9.02 -4.54
C LEU A 228 -19.24 8.71 -6.03
N ILE A 229 -20.36 9.14 -6.60
CA ILE A 229 -20.66 9.06 -8.04
C ILE A 229 -20.32 10.46 -8.57
N GLU A 230 -19.37 10.71 -9.47
CA GLU A 230 -19.08 10.05 -10.73
C GLU A 230 -17.71 10.58 -11.17
N ARG A 231 -16.64 9.79 -11.15
CA ARG A 231 -15.32 10.13 -11.72
C ARG A 231 -14.64 11.39 -11.12
N PRO A 232 -13.49 11.26 -10.44
CA PRO A 232 -12.74 12.45 -9.99
C PRO A 232 -12.51 13.41 -11.15
N SER A 233 -12.62 14.71 -10.87
CA SER A 233 -12.35 15.77 -11.84
C SER A 233 -10.93 15.63 -12.39
N LYS A 234 -10.64 16.23 -13.56
CA LYS A 234 -9.31 16.12 -14.18
C LYS A 234 -8.21 16.64 -13.23
N GLU A 235 -8.50 17.68 -12.47
CA GLU A 235 -7.59 18.26 -11.48
C GLU A 235 -7.36 17.32 -10.29
N GLU A 236 -8.42 16.69 -9.77
CA GLU A 236 -8.30 15.70 -8.70
C GLU A 236 -7.52 14.47 -9.16
N ARG A 237 -7.72 14.02 -10.40
CA ARG A 237 -6.92 12.93 -10.98
C ARG A 237 -5.44 13.29 -11.04
N LEU A 238 -5.11 14.47 -11.56
CA LEU A 238 -3.72 14.93 -11.61
C LEU A 238 -3.10 15.03 -10.21
N ARG A 239 -3.86 15.54 -9.24
CA ARG A 239 -3.44 15.58 -7.84
C ARG A 239 -3.21 14.17 -7.30
N LEU A 240 -4.12 13.23 -7.53
CA LEU A 240 -3.99 11.84 -7.10
C LEU A 240 -2.78 11.18 -7.78
N ASP A 241 -2.54 11.43 -9.06
CA ASP A 241 -1.37 10.92 -9.77
C ASP A 241 -0.07 11.41 -9.13
N VAL A 242 0.00 12.70 -8.76
CA VAL A 242 1.15 13.27 -8.03
C VAL A 242 1.29 12.67 -6.63
N LEU A 243 0.18 12.44 -5.92
CA LEU A 243 0.20 11.82 -4.59
C LEU A 243 0.63 10.35 -4.64
N MET A 244 0.16 9.60 -5.63
CA MET A 244 0.51 8.20 -5.86
C MET A 244 1.96 8.04 -6.32
N THR A 245 2.46 8.98 -7.13
CA THR A 245 3.84 8.95 -7.62
C THR A 245 4.79 9.03 -6.43
N GLY A 246 5.61 7.99 -6.25
CA GLY A 246 6.56 7.89 -5.15
C GLY A 246 5.97 7.56 -3.78
N CYS A 247 4.65 7.35 -3.67
CA CYS A 247 3.94 7.00 -2.42
C CYS A 247 4.61 5.82 -1.70
N VAL A 248 4.96 4.77 -2.44
CA VAL A 248 5.58 3.53 -1.91
C VAL A 248 6.97 3.77 -1.31
N PHE A 249 7.64 4.87 -1.69
CA PHE A 249 8.99 5.20 -1.23
C PHE A 249 9.01 6.19 -0.07
N ARG A 250 7.87 6.77 0.31
CA ARG A 250 7.79 7.71 1.42
C ARG A 250 7.86 6.95 2.74
N SER A 251 8.51 7.54 3.74
CA SER A 251 8.50 6.99 5.09
C SER A 251 7.14 7.22 5.73
N LYS A 252 6.63 6.19 6.40
CA LYS A 252 5.55 6.36 7.37
C LYS A 252 6.10 7.19 8.53
N VAL A 253 5.37 8.25 8.90
CA VAL A 253 5.73 9.17 9.99
C VAL A 253 5.42 8.50 11.31
#